data_AF-A0A0T6UJ22-F1
#
_entry.id   AF-A0A0T6UJ22-F1
#
_cell.length_a   1.000
_cell.length_b   1.000
_cell.length_c   1.000
_cell.angle_alpha   90.00
_cell.angle_beta   90.00
_cell.angle_gamma   90.00
#
_symmetry.space_group_name_H-M   'P 1'
#
loop_
_entity.id
_entity.type
_entity.pdbx_description
1 polymer ?
#
loop_
_entity_poly.entity_id
_entity_poly.type
_entity_poly.pdbx_seq_one_letter_code
_entity_poly.pdbx_strand_id
1 'polypeptide(L)'
;MTKKKQKKTKHPATGICALLSTEGPYAKSHLIPLALTSPEQKGSKFIEAGRGMRPIRRPTSWYDSELCTHAGELILRDIDNHGISILRKHKLIWNSWPPKKSSIAFEDYVAPPNPALMNFRRFQLAEKDATRLKIFYLSILWRFLSSKRPEFSYLENIGIDLNELTGHIRAQTAPGKGLYLICLHQHVTRGFTHNHSPTIQEMEIEKGEASVKIRFYRIYFNGLVAHLYPRTEPGLEHMGTEASIYIGEANDLVVFTRPFEQSRQETESIHEIMDTVRLWPAESIRIGV
;
A
#
# COMPACT_ATOMS: atom_id res chain seq x y z
N MET A 1 -48.50 -9.42 -11.32
CA MET A 1 -47.40 -10.26 -10.77
C MET A 1 -46.20 -10.20 -11.72
N THR A 2 -45.22 -9.35 -11.42
CA THR A 2 -44.01 -9.16 -12.23
C THR A 2 -42.97 -10.21 -11.88
N LYS A 3 -42.69 -11.12 -12.83
CA LYS A 3 -41.63 -12.15 -12.70
C LYS A 3 -40.27 -11.46 -12.53
N LYS A 4 -39.66 -11.56 -11.34
CA LYS A 4 -38.25 -11.22 -11.12
C LYS A 4 -37.39 -12.11 -12.04
N LYS A 5 -36.76 -11.53 -13.06
CA LYS A 5 -35.70 -12.20 -13.84
C LYS A 5 -34.60 -12.64 -12.87
N GLN A 6 -34.43 -13.95 -12.70
CA GLN A 6 -33.26 -14.51 -12.04
C GLN A 6 -32.02 -14.03 -12.81
N LYS A 7 -31.17 -13.26 -12.14
CA LYS A 7 -29.85 -12.87 -12.64
C LYS A 7 -29.06 -14.17 -12.81
N LYS A 8 -28.82 -14.61 -14.05
CA LYS A 8 -27.84 -15.67 -14.35
C LYS A 8 -26.50 -15.20 -13.78
N THR A 9 -26.03 -15.86 -12.73
CA THR A 9 -24.67 -15.68 -12.22
C THR A 9 -23.72 -16.14 -13.32
N LYS A 10 -23.03 -15.18 -13.96
CA LYS A 10 -21.92 -15.51 -14.87
C LYS A 10 -20.90 -16.33 -14.06
N HIS A 11 -20.54 -17.51 -14.55
CA HIS A 11 -19.40 -18.23 -14.01
C HIS A 11 -18.15 -17.34 -14.09
N PRO A 12 -17.25 -17.40 -13.10
CA PRO A 12 -15.98 -16.66 -13.18
C PRO A 12 -15.24 -17.07 -14.45
N ALA A 13 -14.59 -16.10 -15.11
CA ALA A 13 -13.67 -16.43 -16.19
C ALA A 13 -12.59 -17.38 -15.66
N THR A 14 -12.16 -18.34 -16.48
CA THR A 14 -11.06 -19.24 -16.16
C THR A 14 -9.77 -18.74 -16.79
N GLY A 15 -8.65 -19.03 -16.17
CA GLY A 15 -7.34 -18.72 -16.71
C GLY A 15 -6.20 -19.11 -15.77
N ILE A 16 -4.99 -18.70 -16.13
CA ILE A 16 -3.77 -19.07 -15.41
C ILE A 16 -3.56 -18.11 -14.24
N CYS A 17 -3.52 -18.66 -13.02
CA CYS A 17 -3.21 -17.88 -11.83
C CYS A 17 -1.80 -17.27 -11.93
N ALA A 18 -1.66 -15.94 -11.82
CA ALA A 18 -0.33 -15.31 -11.80
C ALA A 18 0.51 -15.81 -10.61
N LEU A 19 -0.13 -15.98 -9.44
CA LEU A 19 0.56 -16.48 -8.26
C LEU A 19 0.96 -17.94 -8.38
N LEU A 20 0.13 -18.84 -8.89
CA LEU A 20 0.37 -20.29 -8.81
C LEU A 20 0.82 -20.94 -10.13
N SER A 21 0.71 -20.22 -11.24
CA SER A 21 0.92 -20.75 -12.60
C SER A 21 0.01 -21.93 -12.97
N THR A 22 -1.06 -22.17 -12.20
CA THR A 22 -2.05 -23.21 -12.43
C THR A 22 -3.35 -22.61 -12.98
N GLU A 23 -4.00 -23.33 -13.89
CA GLU A 23 -5.32 -22.94 -14.41
C GLU A 23 -6.44 -23.12 -13.37
N GLY A 24 -7.42 -22.22 -13.38
CA GLY A 24 -8.62 -22.36 -12.58
C GLY A 24 -9.58 -21.17 -12.74
N PRO A 25 -10.70 -21.17 -12.00
CA PRO A 25 -11.60 -20.03 -11.98
C PRO A 25 -10.93 -18.84 -11.27
N TYR A 26 -10.93 -17.69 -11.93
CA TYR A 26 -10.43 -16.47 -11.33
C TYR A 26 -11.26 -16.05 -10.11
N ALA A 27 -10.59 -15.40 -9.16
CA ALA A 27 -11.18 -14.74 -8.02
C ALA A 27 -10.94 -13.23 -8.11
N LYS A 28 -11.85 -12.46 -7.50
CA LYS A 28 -11.67 -11.02 -7.35
C LYS A 28 -10.49 -10.77 -6.40
N SER A 29 -9.35 -10.38 -6.95
CA SER A 29 -8.11 -10.17 -6.19
C SER A 29 -7.96 -8.69 -5.85
N HIS A 30 -8.01 -8.31 -4.58
CA HIS A 30 -7.83 -6.91 -4.17
C HIS A 30 -6.35 -6.51 -4.23
N LEU A 31 -6.01 -5.44 -4.95
CA LEU A 31 -4.61 -4.97 -5.08
C LEU A 31 -4.14 -4.32 -3.78
N ILE A 32 -5.01 -3.53 -3.14
CA ILE A 32 -4.86 -3.12 -1.75
C ILE A 32 -5.96 -3.83 -0.94
N PRO A 33 -5.61 -4.51 0.17
CA PRO A 33 -6.56 -5.27 0.96
C PRO A 33 -7.78 -4.43 1.37
N LEU A 34 -8.98 -5.00 1.21
CA LEU A 34 -10.24 -4.27 1.43
C LEU A 34 -10.36 -3.65 2.84
N ALA A 35 -9.78 -4.32 3.84
CA ALA A 35 -9.76 -3.87 5.23
C ALA A 35 -8.96 -2.57 5.46
N LEU A 36 -8.11 -2.19 4.50
CA LEU A 36 -7.33 -0.94 4.52
C LEU A 36 -7.99 0.18 3.72
N THR A 37 -9.01 -0.17 2.93
CA THR A 37 -9.70 0.72 2.00
C THR A 37 -11.19 0.70 2.29
N SER A 38 -11.57 1.15 3.48
CA SER A 38 -12.98 1.31 3.87
C SER A 38 -13.38 2.78 3.77
N PRO A 39 -14.53 3.11 3.16
CA PRO A 39 -14.98 4.49 3.08
C PRO A 39 -15.24 5.05 4.48
N GLU A 40 -15.06 6.36 4.65
CA GLU A 40 -15.31 7.05 5.93
C GLU A 40 -16.75 6.89 6.41
N GLN A 41 -17.69 6.84 5.47
CA GLN A 41 -19.11 6.64 5.74
C GLN A 41 -19.58 5.31 5.16
N LYS A 42 -20.23 4.49 6.00
CA LYS A 42 -20.79 3.21 5.56
C LYS A 42 -21.82 3.45 4.46
N GLY A 43 -21.53 2.95 3.25
CA GLY A 43 -22.38 3.12 2.06
C GLY A 43 -21.93 4.21 1.09
N SER A 44 -20.92 5.02 1.44
CA SER A 44 -20.28 5.90 0.46
C SER A 44 -19.40 5.09 -0.51
N LYS A 45 -19.17 5.67 -1.69
CA LYS A 45 -18.32 5.07 -2.73
C LYS A 45 -16.98 5.79 -2.74
N PHE A 46 -15.91 5.06 -3.00
CA PHE A 46 -14.64 5.66 -3.36
C PHE A 46 -14.76 6.39 -4.69
N ILE A 47 -14.04 7.48 -4.80
CA ILE A 47 -13.79 8.16 -6.06
C ILE A 47 -12.38 7.74 -6.46
N GLU A 48 -12.29 6.96 -7.54
CA GLU A 48 -11.01 6.75 -8.24
C GLU A 48 -10.87 7.90 -9.22
N ALA A 49 -9.84 8.71 -9.01
CA ALA A 49 -9.56 9.97 -9.68
C ALA A 49 -8.03 10.12 -9.83
N GLY A 50 -7.58 10.93 -10.78
CA GLY A 50 -6.16 11.24 -11.00
C GLY A 50 -5.56 10.63 -12.27
N ARG A 51 -4.37 11.11 -12.61
CA ARG A 51 -3.51 10.63 -13.72
C ARG A 51 -4.20 10.52 -15.08
N GLY A 52 -5.02 11.52 -15.42
CA GLY A 52 -5.67 11.62 -16.72
C GLY A 52 -6.90 10.73 -16.93
N MET A 53 -7.22 9.87 -15.96
CA MET A 53 -8.35 8.95 -16.08
C MET A 53 -9.67 9.63 -15.72
N ARG A 54 -10.74 9.27 -16.46
CA ARG A 54 -12.10 9.67 -16.13
C ARG A 54 -12.44 9.18 -14.72
N PRO A 55 -12.95 10.03 -13.81
CA PRO A 55 -13.17 9.60 -12.46
C PRO A 55 -14.38 8.68 -12.35
N ILE A 56 -14.24 7.62 -11.55
CA ILE A 56 -15.24 6.56 -11.42
C ILE A 56 -15.55 6.33 -9.94
N ARG A 57 -16.85 6.26 -9.62
CA ARG A 57 -17.29 5.81 -8.30
C ARG A 57 -17.13 4.30 -8.19
N ARG A 58 -16.30 3.83 -7.28
CA ARG A 58 -16.19 2.40 -6.95
C ARG A 58 -16.74 2.10 -5.55
N PRO A 59 -17.48 1.01 -5.39
CA PRO A 59 -17.94 0.59 -4.06
C PRO A 59 -16.80 0.04 -3.19
N THR A 60 -15.65 -0.32 -3.76
CA THR A 60 -14.50 -0.93 -3.07
C THR A 60 -13.17 -0.43 -3.66
N SER A 61 -12.03 -0.81 -3.08
CA SER A 61 -10.70 -0.56 -3.66
C SER A 61 -10.46 -1.21 -5.00
N TRP A 62 -9.31 -0.86 -5.59
CA TRP A 62 -8.68 -1.51 -6.72
C TRP A 62 -8.66 -3.04 -6.58
N TYR A 63 -9.18 -3.72 -7.60
CA TYR A 63 -9.13 -5.17 -7.71
C TYR A 63 -8.85 -5.57 -9.15
N ASP A 64 -8.21 -6.72 -9.31
CA ASP A 64 -8.02 -7.39 -10.59
C ASP A 64 -8.79 -8.72 -10.58
N SER A 65 -9.69 -8.89 -11.54
CA SER A 65 -10.50 -10.10 -11.69
C SER A 65 -9.81 -11.21 -12.49
N GLU A 66 -8.59 -10.98 -12.96
CA GLU A 66 -7.82 -11.90 -13.81
C GLU A 66 -6.40 -12.12 -13.27
N LEU A 67 -6.11 -11.70 -12.02
CA LEU A 67 -4.79 -11.86 -11.40
C LEU A 67 -4.59 -13.25 -10.80
N CYS A 68 -5.47 -13.67 -9.89
CA CYS A 68 -5.35 -14.96 -9.20
C CYS A 68 -6.63 -15.79 -9.28
N THR A 69 -6.45 -17.11 -9.25
CA THR A 69 -7.55 -18.06 -9.01
C THR A 69 -7.92 -18.06 -7.54
N HIS A 70 -9.02 -18.73 -7.18
CA HIS A 70 -9.43 -18.84 -5.78
C HIS A 70 -8.32 -19.38 -4.86
N ALA A 71 -7.57 -20.39 -5.30
CA ALA A 71 -6.47 -20.96 -4.53
C ALA A 71 -5.33 -19.95 -4.29
N GLY A 72 -4.97 -19.14 -5.30
CA GLY A 72 -3.98 -18.09 -5.14
C GLY A 72 -4.45 -16.98 -4.19
N GLU A 73 -5.73 -16.58 -4.32
CA GLU A 73 -6.32 -15.56 -3.45
C GLU A 73 -6.38 -16.00 -1.97
N LEU A 74 -6.51 -17.31 -1.69
CA LEU A 74 -6.44 -17.80 -0.31
C LEU A 74 -5.08 -17.51 0.35
N ILE A 75 -3.99 -17.62 -0.40
CA ILE A 75 -2.63 -17.31 0.07
C ILE A 75 -2.49 -15.81 0.33
N LEU A 76 -2.90 -14.97 -0.64
CA LEU A 76 -2.85 -13.52 -0.50
C LEU A 76 -3.69 -13.03 0.68
N ARG A 77 -4.86 -13.62 0.89
CA ARG A 77 -5.74 -13.31 2.03
C ARG A 77 -5.11 -13.66 3.37
N ASP A 78 -4.38 -14.77 3.46
CA ASP A 78 -3.70 -15.17 4.70
C ASP A 78 -2.59 -14.18 5.07
N ILE A 79 -1.78 -13.79 4.07
CA ILE A 79 -0.78 -12.73 4.19
C ILE A 79 -1.43 -11.41 4.63
N ASP A 80 -2.55 -11.02 4.01
CA ASP A 80 -3.29 -9.81 4.36
C ASP A 80 -3.77 -9.82 5.80
N ASN A 81 -4.38 -10.93 6.24
CA ASN A 81 -4.89 -11.07 7.59
C ASN A 81 -3.78 -10.90 8.64
N HIS A 82 -2.63 -11.52 8.41
CA HIS A 82 -1.47 -11.39 9.30
C HIS A 82 -0.90 -9.98 9.31
N GLY A 83 -0.63 -9.39 8.13
CA GLY A 83 -0.09 -8.04 8.02
C GLY A 83 -1.01 -7.00 8.68
N ILE A 84 -2.31 -7.03 8.37
CA ILE A 84 -3.29 -6.12 8.95
C ILE A 84 -3.42 -6.31 10.47
N SER A 85 -3.36 -7.55 10.97
CA SER A 85 -3.39 -7.82 12.41
C SER A 85 -2.22 -7.13 13.12
N ILE A 86 -1.01 -7.22 12.58
CA ILE A 86 0.19 -6.57 13.11
C ILE A 86 0.05 -5.04 13.05
N LEU A 87 -0.39 -4.49 11.91
CA LEU A 87 -0.62 -3.05 11.77
C LEU A 87 -1.62 -2.51 12.80
N ARG A 88 -2.70 -3.24 13.06
CA ARG A 88 -3.72 -2.87 14.07
C ARG A 88 -3.18 -2.97 15.48
N LYS A 89 -2.46 -4.06 15.81
CA LYS A 89 -1.84 -4.28 17.12
C LYS A 89 -0.94 -3.11 17.54
N HIS A 90 -0.19 -2.54 16.61
CA HIS A 90 0.76 -1.44 16.87
C HIS A 90 0.19 -0.04 16.59
N LYS A 91 -1.12 0.07 16.33
CA LYS A 91 -1.81 1.31 15.97
C LYS A 91 -1.20 2.06 14.77
N LEU A 92 -0.68 1.32 13.78
CA LEU A 92 0.05 1.90 12.63
C LEU A 92 -0.87 2.48 11.54
N ILE A 93 -2.14 2.09 11.52
CA ILE A 93 -3.14 2.54 10.53
C ILE A 93 -4.32 3.25 11.23
N TRP A 94 -4.93 4.25 10.60
CA TRP A 94 -6.01 5.04 11.23
C TRP A 94 -7.22 4.21 11.66
N ASN A 95 -7.56 3.16 10.92
CA ASN A 95 -8.66 2.25 11.24
C ASN A 95 -8.45 1.44 12.53
N SER A 96 -7.25 1.46 13.10
CA SER A 96 -6.98 0.88 14.42
C SER A 96 -7.16 1.86 15.57
N TRP A 97 -7.35 3.14 15.26
CA TRP A 97 -7.53 4.19 16.26
C TRP A 97 -9.00 4.29 16.68
N PRO A 98 -9.29 4.75 17.91
CA PRO A 98 -10.67 5.00 18.33
C PRO A 98 -11.41 5.94 17.35
N PRO A 99 -12.69 5.68 17.01
CA PRO A 99 -13.41 6.43 15.98
C PRO A 99 -13.43 7.96 16.16
N LYS A 100 -13.41 8.44 17.41
CA LYS A 100 -13.44 9.87 17.75
C LYS A 100 -12.07 10.53 17.88
N LYS A 101 -10.96 9.79 17.77
CA LYS A 101 -9.61 10.36 17.84
C LYS A 101 -9.16 10.80 16.45
N SER A 102 -8.85 12.09 16.30
CA SER A 102 -8.25 12.67 15.10
C SER A 102 -6.74 12.55 15.07
N SER A 103 -6.08 12.21 16.18
CA SER A 103 -4.64 12.04 16.28
C SER A 103 -4.24 10.88 17.20
N ILE A 104 -3.01 10.41 17.04
CA ILE A 104 -2.42 9.41 17.93
C ILE A 104 -2.13 10.01 19.31
N ALA A 105 -2.16 9.19 20.36
CA ALA A 105 -1.91 9.68 21.72
C ALA A 105 -0.43 9.98 21.95
N PHE A 106 -0.13 10.93 22.84
CA PHE A 106 1.24 11.27 23.21
C PHE A 106 1.99 10.08 23.81
N GLU A 107 1.31 9.25 24.61
CA GLU A 107 1.85 8.01 25.17
C GLU A 107 2.27 6.96 24.13
N ASP A 108 1.84 7.11 22.87
CA ASP A 108 2.22 6.21 21.79
C ASP A 108 3.58 6.60 21.13
N TYR A 109 4.23 7.70 21.56
CA TYR A 109 5.55 8.12 21.10
C TYR A 109 6.68 7.69 22.04
N VAL A 110 7.90 7.54 21.49
CA VAL A 110 9.12 7.25 22.27
C VAL A 110 9.60 8.48 23.04
N ALA A 111 9.44 9.66 22.42
CA ALA A 111 9.75 10.95 22.99
C ALA A 111 8.61 11.93 22.66
N PRO A 112 8.42 12.99 23.46
CA PRO A 112 7.46 14.05 23.15
C PRO A 112 7.61 14.52 21.70
N PRO A 113 6.55 14.52 20.87
CA PRO A 113 6.65 14.98 19.50
C PRO A 113 7.07 16.45 19.49
N ASN A 114 8.14 16.75 18.78
CA ASN A 114 8.65 18.10 18.54
C ASN A 114 8.28 18.52 17.11
N PRO A 115 7.50 19.58 16.91
CA PRO A 115 7.16 20.08 15.57
C PRO A 115 8.36 20.51 14.72
N ALA A 116 9.48 20.87 15.36
CA ALA A 116 10.70 21.31 14.68
C ALA A 116 11.61 20.16 14.22
N LEU A 117 11.32 18.91 14.64
CA LEU A 117 12.14 17.73 14.33
C LEU A 117 11.30 16.60 13.74
N MET A 118 11.95 15.70 13.01
CA MET A 118 11.31 14.47 12.56
C MET A 118 10.99 13.58 13.77
N ASN A 119 9.70 13.36 14.03
CA ASN A 119 9.26 12.51 15.12
C ASN A 119 9.29 11.04 14.71
N PHE A 120 9.42 10.13 15.66
CA PHE A 120 9.40 8.70 15.39
C PHE A 120 8.74 7.90 16.52
N ARG A 121 8.25 6.72 16.17
CA ARG A 121 7.76 5.68 17.08
C ARG A 121 8.64 4.45 16.93
N ARG A 122 8.87 3.73 18.02
CA ARG A 122 9.68 2.50 18.04
C ARG A 122 8.84 1.34 18.56
N PHE A 123 8.94 0.20 17.89
CA PHE A 123 8.17 -1.00 18.20
C PHE A 123 9.11 -2.20 18.34
N GLN A 124 8.95 -2.96 19.40
CA GLN A 124 9.53 -4.30 19.44
C GLN A 124 8.68 -5.23 18.56
N LEU A 125 9.32 -5.84 17.57
CA LEU A 125 8.68 -6.81 16.68
C LEU A 125 9.33 -8.16 16.87
N ALA A 126 8.53 -9.18 17.18
CA ALA A 126 9.02 -10.55 17.08
C ALA A 126 9.43 -10.83 15.64
N GLU A 127 10.48 -11.62 15.43
CA GLU A 127 11.01 -11.96 14.10
C GLU A 127 9.90 -12.43 13.15
N LYS A 128 9.01 -13.30 13.63
CA LYS A 128 7.84 -13.79 12.88
C LYS A 128 6.88 -12.69 12.46
N ASP A 129 6.65 -11.68 13.31
CA ASP A 129 5.80 -10.53 12.97
C ASP A 129 6.51 -9.65 11.93
N ALA A 130 7.83 -9.46 12.04
CA ALA A 130 8.61 -8.73 11.05
C ALA A 130 8.59 -9.42 9.67
N THR A 131 8.79 -10.74 9.61
CA THR A 131 8.67 -11.53 8.37
C THR A 131 7.29 -11.37 7.74
N ARG A 132 6.23 -11.55 8.53
CA ARG A 132 4.84 -11.41 8.08
C ARG A 132 4.53 -10.01 7.56
N LEU A 133 5.05 -8.99 8.22
CA LEU A 133 4.85 -7.61 7.81
C LEU A 133 5.64 -7.27 6.53
N LYS A 134 6.87 -7.77 6.38
CA LYS A 134 7.69 -7.59 5.17
C LYS A 134 7.01 -8.22 3.96
N ILE A 135 6.61 -9.50 4.05
CA ILE A 135 5.93 -10.18 2.93
C ILE A 135 4.55 -9.58 2.63
N PHE A 136 3.86 -9.02 3.63
CA PHE A 136 2.62 -8.31 3.42
C PHE A 136 2.78 -7.13 2.44
N TYR A 137 3.72 -6.22 2.70
CA TYR A 137 3.98 -5.09 1.81
C TYR A 137 4.48 -5.51 0.43
N LEU A 138 5.37 -6.52 0.37
CA LEU A 138 5.85 -7.04 -0.90
C LEU A 138 4.72 -7.70 -1.72
N SER A 139 3.77 -8.36 -1.06
CA SER A 139 2.61 -8.94 -1.74
C SER A 139 1.73 -7.87 -2.38
N ILE A 140 1.60 -6.69 -1.77
CA ILE A 140 0.87 -5.56 -2.34
C ILE A 140 1.60 -5.06 -3.59
N LEU A 141 2.92 -4.81 -3.50
CA LEU A 141 3.72 -4.38 -4.65
C LEU A 141 3.65 -5.40 -5.80
N TRP A 142 3.81 -6.69 -5.49
CA TRP A 142 3.69 -7.79 -6.46
C TRP A 142 2.33 -7.78 -7.17
N ARG A 143 1.22 -7.56 -6.45
CA ARG A 143 -0.12 -7.48 -7.06
C ARG A 143 -0.20 -6.35 -8.08
N PHE A 144 0.36 -5.19 -7.77
CA PHE A 144 0.37 -4.06 -8.71
C PHE A 144 1.25 -4.32 -9.93
N LEU A 145 2.48 -4.83 -9.73
CA LEU A 145 3.40 -5.12 -10.83
C LEU A 145 2.98 -6.31 -11.71
N SER A 146 2.21 -7.25 -11.16
CA SER A 146 1.71 -8.44 -11.89
C SER A 146 0.35 -8.20 -12.55
N SER A 147 -0.33 -7.12 -12.19
CA SER A 147 -1.64 -6.75 -12.73
C SER A 147 -1.51 -6.28 -14.18
N LYS A 148 -2.43 -6.71 -15.03
CA LYS A 148 -2.50 -6.28 -16.45
C LYS A 148 -3.47 -5.12 -16.67
N ARG A 149 -3.96 -4.54 -15.57
CA ARG A 149 -4.91 -3.43 -15.63
C ARG A 149 -4.25 -2.20 -16.26
N PRO A 150 -4.86 -1.58 -17.29
CA PRO A 150 -4.28 -0.44 -17.99
C PRO A 150 -4.05 0.76 -17.07
N GLU A 151 -4.82 0.88 -15.98
CA GLU A 151 -4.65 1.97 -15.00
C GLU A 151 -3.29 1.94 -14.28
N PHE A 152 -2.55 0.83 -14.31
CA PHE A 152 -1.22 0.70 -13.69
C PHE A 152 -0.10 0.53 -14.72
N SER A 153 -0.37 0.77 -16.00
CA SER A 153 0.64 0.67 -17.08
C SER A 153 1.83 1.62 -16.90
N TYR A 154 1.66 2.70 -16.12
CA TYR A 154 2.74 3.62 -15.77
C TYR A 154 3.74 3.03 -14.75
N LEU A 155 3.36 1.98 -14.02
CA LEU A 155 4.15 1.48 -12.90
C LEU A 155 5.20 0.49 -13.42
N GLU A 156 6.38 1.02 -13.70
CA GLU A 156 7.50 0.23 -14.20
C GLU A 156 8.00 -0.77 -13.14
N ASN A 157 8.49 -1.93 -13.58
CA ASN A 157 9.25 -2.84 -12.73
C ASN A 157 10.72 -2.38 -12.68
N ILE A 158 11.08 -1.64 -11.65
CA ILE A 158 12.44 -1.19 -11.35
C ILE A 158 13.06 -2.14 -10.33
N GLY A 159 13.88 -3.09 -10.77
CA GLY A 159 14.71 -3.89 -9.88
C GLY A 159 13.98 -4.89 -8.96
N ILE A 160 12.75 -5.30 -9.31
CA ILE A 160 12.03 -6.38 -8.61
C ILE A 160 12.07 -7.66 -9.43
N ASP A 161 12.65 -8.72 -8.86
CA ASP A 161 12.51 -10.07 -9.41
C ASP A 161 11.14 -10.64 -9.01
N LEU A 162 10.19 -10.58 -9.95
CA LEU A 162 8.82 -11.06 -9.72
C LEU A 162 8.76 -12.58 -9.53
N ASN A 163 9.71 -13.36 -10.07
CA ASN A 163 9.72 -14.82 -9.90
C ASN A 163 10.19 -15.19 -8.49
N GLU A 164 11.28 -14.57 -8.03
CA GLU A 164 11.77 -14.69 -6.65
C GLU A 164 10.67 -14.28 -5.66
N LEU A 165 10.06 -13.11 -5.87
CA LEU A 165 9.01 -12.61 -5.00
C LEU A 165 7.76 -13.51 -5.01
N THR A 166 7.39 -14.06 -6.18
CA THR A 166 6.32 -15.06 -6.28
C THR A 166 6.62 -16.29 -5.43
N GLY A 167 7.86 -16.78 -5.43
CA GLY A 167 8.30 -17.89 -4.58
C GLY A 167 8.11 -17.58 -3.08
N HIS A 168 8.54 -16.40 -2.65
CA HIS A 168 8.38 -15.94 -1.27
C HIS A 168 6.91 -15.81 -0.85
N ILE A 169 6.06 -15.24 -1.71
CA ILE A 169 4.62 -15.10 -1.44
C ILE A 169 3.96 -16.47 -1.33
N ARG A 170 4.26 -17.42 -2.23
CA ARG A 170 3.75 -18.81 -2.15
C ARG A 170 4.15 -19.50 -0.85
N ALA A 171 5.41 -19.33 -0.45
CA ALA A 171 5.95 -19.92 0.77
C ALA A 171 5.56 -19.16 2.04
N GLN A 172 4.91 -18.00 1.92
CA GLN A 172 4.64 -17.06 3.01
C GLN A 172 5.89 -16.72 3.84
N THR A 173 7.02 -16.58 3.18
CA THR A 173 8.31 -16.19 3.78
C THR A 173 8.74 -14.84 3.24
N ALA A 174 9.60 -14.13 3.98
CA ALA A 174 10.19 -12.90 3.49
C ALA A 174 11.57 -13.18 2.85
N PRO A 175 11.99 -12.36 1.86
CA PRO A 175 13.37 -12.30 1.45
C PRO A 175 14.31 -12.03 2.63
N GLY A 176 15.57 -12.48 2.49
CA GLY A 176 16.61 -12.29 3.50
C GLY A 176 16.87 -10.82 3.86
N LYS A 177 17.67 -10.61 4.90
CA LYS A 177 18.13 -9.28 5.33
C LYS A 177 18.83 -8.53 4.18
N GLY A 178 18.69 -7.21 4.18
CA GLY A 178 19.21 -6.31 3.14
C GLY A 178 18.46 -6.36 1.81
N LEU A 179 17.54 -7.31 1.60
CA LEU A 179 16.78 -7.44 0.37
C LEU A 179 15.42 -6.78 0.48
N TYR A 180 15.04 -6.01 -0.55
CA TYR A 180 13.74 -5.33 -0.64
C TYR A 180 13.42 -4.54 0.63
N LEU A 181 14.24 -3.55 0.96
CA LEU A 181 14.12 -2.78 2.19
C LEU A 181 12.80 -2.02 2.22
N ILE A 182 12.15 -1.98 3.39
CA ILE A 182 10.85 -1.33 3.56
C ILE A 182 10.90 -0.40 4.76
N CYS A 183 10.76 0.90 4.50
CA CYS A 183 10.68 1.93 5.52
C CYS A 183 9.24 2.44 5.65
N LEU A 184 8.78 2.69 6.88
CA LEU A 184 7.42 3.14 7.15
C LEU A 184 7.38 4.59 7.64
N HIS A 185 6.44 5.36 7.10
CA HIS A 185 6.10 6.70 7.55
C HIS A 185 4.61 6.75 7.90
N GLN A 186 4.29 7.05 9.15
CA GLN A 186 2.92 7.16 9.64
C GLN A 186 2.46 8.62 9.72
N HIS A 187 1.25 8.87 9.22
CA HIS A 187 0.52 10.09 9.49
C HIS A 187 -0.16 10.01 10.86
N VAL A 188 0.22 10.91 11.76
CA VAL A 188 -0.23 10.90 13.17
C VAL A 188 -1.50 11.70 13.43
N THR A 189 -2.03 12.36 12.40
CA THR A 189 -3.37 12.95 12.35
C THR A 189 -4.15 12.26 11.24
N ARG A 190 -5.48 12.22 11.37
CA ARG A 190 -6.38 11.66 10.37
C ARG A 190 -6.59 12.66 9.24
N GLY A 191 -6.26 12.23 8.03
CA GLY A 191 -6.66 12.87 6.79
C GLY A 191 -7.92 12.24 6.20
N PHE A 192 -8.21 12.62 4.96
CA PHE A 192 -9.29 12.03 4.20
C PHE A 192 -8.90 10.66 3.61
N THR A 193 -9.90 9.81 3.42
CA THR A 193 -9.71 8.47 2.87
C THR A 193 -9.74 8.52 1.34
N HIS A 194 -8.66 8.08 0.70
CA HIS A 194 -8.58 7.94 -0.76
C HIS A 194 -7.81 6.67 -1.13
N ASN A 195 -8.13 6.10 -2.30
CA ASN A 195 -7.43 4.93 -2.83
C ASN A 195 -6.26 5.39 -3.71
N HIS A 196 -5.07 5.47 -3.12
CA HIS A 196 -3.87 5.82 -3.87
C HIS A 196 -3.27 4.58 -4.53
N SER A 197 -2.90 4.70 -5.79
CA SER A 197 -2.10 3.68 -6.48
C SER A 197 -0.61 3.91 -6.20
N PRO A 198 0.25 2.89 -6.22
CA PRO A 198 1.67 3.08 -5.98
C PRO A 198 2.30 4.12 -6.92
N THR A 199 3.33 4.80 -6.45
CA THR A 199 4.19 5.66 -7.28
C THR A 199 5.63 5.18 -7.22
N ILE A 200 6.41 5.52 -8.24
CA ILE A 200 7.87 5.50 -8.17
C ILE A 200 8.29 6.92 -7.79
N GLN A 201 9.13 7.04 -6.77
CA GLN A 201 9.70 8.30 -6.31
C GLN A 201 11.22 8.19 -6.21
N GLU A 202 11.88 9.33 -6.22
CA GLU A 202 13.33 9.42 -6.06
C GLU A 202 13.66 10.26 -4.83
N MET A 203 14.75 9.89 -4.17
CA MET A 203 15.40 10.72 -3.15
C MET A 203 16.89 10.82 -3.46
N GLU A 204 17.49 11.95 -3.09
CA GLU A 204 18.93 12.14 -3.17
C GLU A 204 19.56 11.90 -1.81
N ILE A 205 20.65 11.14 -1.79
CA ILE A 205 21.46 10.89 -0.61
C ILE A 205 22.85 11.47 -0.86
N GLU A 206 23.31 12.28 0.08
CA GLU A 206 24.66 12.83 0.07
C GLU A 206 25.69 11.72 0.29
N LYS A 207 26.71 11.70 -0.56
CA LYS A 207 27.86 10.80 -0.54
C LYS A 207 29.12 11.64 -0.65
N GLY A 208 29.55 12.20 0.48
CA GLY A 208 30.65 13.17 0.49
C GLY A 208 30.27 14.41 -0.31
N GLU A 209 31.03 14.71 -1.37
CA GLU A 209 30.76 15.86 -2.26
C GLU A 209 29.78 15.56 -3.42
N ALA A 210 29.32 14.31 -3.58
CA ALA A 210 28.38 13.92 -4.63
C ALA A 210 27.01 13.52 -4.04
N SER A 211 25.93 13.61 -4.83
CA SER A 211 24.63 13.03 -4.47
C SER A 211 24.34 11.79 -5.32
N VAL A 212 23.72 10.78 -4.70
CA VAL A 212 23.23 9.57 -5.40
C VAL A 212 21.71 9.58 -5.33
N LYS A 213 21.07 9.40 -6.49
CA LYS A 213 19.62 9.24 -6.59
C LYS A 213 19.23 7.80 -6.35
N ILE A 214 18.28 7.59 -5.45
CA ILE A 214 17.72 6.29 -5.11
C ILE A 214 16.23 6.32 -5.41
N ARG A 215 15.77 5.40 -6.25
CA ARG A 215 14.36 5.23 -6.54
C ARG A 215 13.71 4.20 -5.62
N PHE A 216 12.45 4.43 -5.31
CA PHE A 216 11.66 3.53 -4.47
C PHE A 216 10.19 3.55 -4.87
N TYR A 217 9.52 2.45 -4.58
CA TYR A 217 8.07 2.40 -4.65
C TYR A 217 7.47 3.02 -3.40
N ARG A 218 6.55 3.96 -3.59
CA ARG A 218 5.75 4.55 -2.51
C ARG A 218 4.34 3.99 -2.56
N ILE A 219 3.94 3.33 -1.48
CA ILE A 219 2.58 2.81 -1.29
C ILE A 219 1.94 3.55 -0.13
N TYR A 220 0.75 4.10 -0.33
CA TYR A 220 -0.02 4.75 0.72
C TYR A 220 -1.36 4.04 0.94
N PHE A 221 -1.70 3.80 2.20
CA PHE A 221 -3.06 3.45 2.62
C PHE A 221 -3.27 3.83 4.08
N ASN A 222 -4.47 4.30 4.41
CA ASN A 222 -4.95 4.36 5.80
C ASN A 222 -4.02 5.11 6.79
N GLY A 223 -3.45 6.22 6.33
CA GLY A 223 -2.51 7.02 7.12
C GLY A 223 -1.10 6.46 7.21
N LEU A 224 -0.75 5.46 6.40
CA LEU A 224 0.56 4.82 6.43
C LEU A 224 1.16 4.79 5.03
N VAL A 225 2.41 5.23 4.96
CA VAL A 225 3.23 5.22 3.74
C VAL A 225 4.33 4.17 3.94
N ALA A 226 4.50 3.31 2.94
CA ALA A 226 5.65 2.42 2.83
C ALA A 226 6.53 2.87 1.66
N HIS A 227 7.81 3.03 1.92
CA HIS A 227 8.85 3.16 0.89
C HIS A 227 9.52 1.80 0.73
N LEU A 228 9.37 1.20 -0.44
CA LEU A 228 9.97 -0.09 -0.78
C LEU A 228 11.09 0.14 -1.77
N TYR A 229 12.29 -0.25 -1.37
CA TYR A 229 13.49 -0.07 -2.17
C TYR A 229 13.82 -1.37 -2.92
N PRO A 230 13.93 -1.32 -4.26
CA PRO A 230 14.34 -2.49 -5.04
C PRO A 230 15.72 -2.98 -4.65
N ARG A 231 15.95 -4.29 -4.63
CA ARG A 231 17.23 -4.89 -4.24
C ARG A 231 18.43 -4.34 -5.03
N THR A 232 18.22 -4.03 -6.31
CA THR A 232 19.27 -3.63 -7.24
C THR A 232 19.42 -2.13 -7.39
N GLU A 233 18.75 -1.32 -6.56
CA GLU A 233 18.81 0.13 -6.71
C GLU A 233 20.18 0.67 -6.26
N PRO A 234 20.89 1.43 -7.11
CA PRO A 234 22.20 1.99 -6.76
C PRO A 234 22.12 2.93 -5.55
N GLY A 235 23.13 2.87 -4.68
CA GLY A 235 23.23 3.76 -3.52
C GLY A 235 22.55 3.24 -2.26
N LEU A 236 21.85 2.11 -2.32
CA LEU A 236 21.27 1.48 -1.13
C LEU A 236 22.29 1.11 -0.06
N GLU A 237 23.52 0.78 -0.47
CA GLU A 237 24.64 0.53 0.42
C GLU A 237 24.97 1.75 1.33
N HIS A 238 24.56 2.95 0.94
CA HIS A 238 24.77 4.18 1.71
C HIS A 238 23.65 4.47 2.71
N MET A 239 22.55 3.70 2.71
CA MET A 239 21.42 3.93 3.61
C MET A 239 21.54 3.21 4.97
N GLY A 240 22.54 2.36 5.16
CA GLY A 240 22.66 1.53 6.36
C GLY A 240 21.58 0.45 6.40
N THR A 241 21.81 -0.66 5.69
CA THR A 241 20.81 -1.70 5.43
C THR A 241 20.40 -2.52 6.66
N GLU A 242 21.15 -2.46 7.76
CA GLU A 242 20.86 -3.14 9.04
C GLU A 242 20.17 -2.22 10.07
N ALA A 243 19.56 -1.12 9.63
CA ALA A 243 18.96 -0.14 10.51
C ALA A 243 17.53 -0.51 10.96
N SER A 244 17.18 -0.15 12.21
CA SER A 244 15.82 -0.32 12.78
C SER A 244 14.73 0.40 12.00
N ILE A 245 15.05 1.27 11.03
CA ILE A 245 14.05 1.91 10.17
C ILE A 245 13.45 0.95 9.14
N TYR A 246 14.10 -0.20 8.90
CA TYR A 246 13.69 -1.20 7.92
C TYR A 246 13.06 -2.43 8.58
N ILE A 247 11.92 -2.88 8.03
CA ILE A 247 11.20 -4.03 8.55
C ILE A 247 12.07 -5.30 8.49
N GLY A 248 12.35 -5.88 9.67
CA GLY A 248 13.04 -7.17 9.79
C GLY A 248 14.58 -7.11 9.73
N GLU A 249 15.15 -5.90 9.63
CA GLU A 249 16.60 -5.74 9.61
C GLU A 249 17.20 -5.70 11.03
N ALA A 250 16.43 -5.18 12.00
CA ALA A 250 16.74 -5.19 13.44
C ALA A 250 15.61 -5.86 14.27
N ASN A 251 15.83 -5.98 15.59
CA ASN A 251 14.85 -6.53 16.54
C ASN A 251 13.69 -5.56 16.82
N ASP A 252 13.90 -4.28 16.54
CA ASP A 252 12.91 -3.22 16.66
C ASP A 252 12.67 -2.52 15.31
N LEU A 253 11.51 -1.91 15.18
CA LEU A 253 11.12 -1.11 14.03
C LEU A 253 10.90 0.34 14.47
N VAL A 254 11.58 1.26 13.81
CA VAL A 254 11.40 2.71 13.91
C VAL A 254 10.52 3.15 12.74
N VAL A 255 9.42 3.82 13.06
CA VAL A 255 8.49 4.38 12.09
C VAL A 255 8.53 5.89 12.21
N PHE A 256 8.82 6.57 11.11
CA PHE A 256 8.80 8.02 11.07
C PHE A 256 7.37 8.53 11.17
N THR A 257 7.20 9.67 11.82
CA THR A 257 5.87 10.24 12.05
C THR A 257 5.81 11.70 11.63
N ARG A 258 4.67 12.09 11.06
CA ARG A 258 4.36 13.46 10.69
C ARG A 258 2.85 13.66 10.66
N PRO A 259 2.32 14.88 10.83
CA PRO A 259 0.91 15.14 10.55
C PRO A 259 0.54 14.77 9.10
N PHE A 260 -0.74 14.51 8.86
CA PHE A 260 -1.29 14.41 7.50
C PHE A 260 -1.35 15.80 6.85
N GLU A 261 -1.78 16.80 7.60
CA GLU A 261 -1.79 18.19 7.16
C GLU A 261 -0.37 18.64 6.83
N GLN A 262 -0.22 19.38 5.74
CA GLN A 262 1.05 19.84 5.17
C GLN A 262 2.00 18.71 4.75
N SER A 263 1.50 17.47 4.69
CA SER A 263 2.29 16.36 4.20
C SER A 263 2.26 16.29 2.68
N ARG A 264 3.29 15.68 2.11
CA ARG A 264 3.33 15.33 0.69
C ARG A 264 2.08 14.55 0.24
N GLN A 265 1.53 13.70 1.13
CA GLN A 265 0.32 12.94 0.79
C GLN A 265 -0.88 13.84 0.58
N GLU A 266 -1.08 14.84 1.45
CA GLU A 266 -2.16 15.80 1.28
C GLU A 266 -1.99 16.57 -0.04
N THR A 267 -0.79 17.09 -0.30
CA THR A 267 -0.50 17.83 -1.54
C THR A 267 -0.73 16.98 -2.79
N GLU A 268 -0.20 15.75 -2.83
CA GLU A 268 -0.37 14.83 -3.96
C GLU A 268 -1.85 14.53 -4.19
N SER A 269 -2.61 14.27 -3.14
CA SER A 269 -4.03 13.96 -3.26
C SER A 269 -4.89 15.16 -3.66
N ILE A 270 -4.58 16.37 -3.18
CA ILE A 270 -5.24 17.60 -3.64
C ILE A 270 -4.96 17.83 -5.13
N HIS A 271 -3.72 17.67 -5.57
CA HIS A 271 -3.38 17.82 -6.99
C HIS A 271 -4.10 16.78 -7.86
N GLU A 272 -4.17 15.51 -7.45
CA GLU A 272 -4.91 14.47 -8.18
C GLU A 272 -6.41 14.80 -8.30
N ILE A 273 -7.01 15.33 -7.23
CA ILE A 273 -8.40 15.79 -7.21
C ILE A 273 -8.59 16.98 -8.16
N MET A 274 -7.73 18.00 -8.06
CA MET A 274 -7.80 19.20 -8.90
C MET A 274 -7.63 18.89 -10.39
N ASP A 275 -6.67 18.04 -10.74
CA ASP A 275 -6.47 17.60 -12.13
C ASP A 275 -7.69 16.86 -12.67
N THR A 276 -8.31 16.04 -11.83
CA THR A 276 -9.54 15.34 -12.19
C THR A 276 -10.69 16.29 -12.48
N VAL A 277 -10.91 17.28 -11.60
CA VAL A 277 -11.94 18.31 -11.79
C VAL A 277 -11.69 19.11 -13.06
N ARG A 278 -10.43 19.45 -13.33
CA ARG A 278 -10.03 20.18 -14.54
C ARG A 278 -10.28 19.39 -15.82
N LEU A 279 -9.90 18.10 -15.84
CA LEU A 279 -10.01 17.26 -17.04
C LEU A 279 -11.43 16.75 -17.28
N TRP A 280 -12.23 16.57 -16.21
CA TRP A 280 -13.54 15.95 -16.25
C TRP A 280 -14.58 16.73 -15.42
N PRO A 281 -14.87 18.00 -15.74
CA PRO A 281 -15.69 18.86 -14.88
C PRO A 281 -17.12 18.36 -14.72
N ALA A 282 -17.79 17.94 -15.81
CA ALA A 282 -19.17 17.46 -15.76
C ALA A 282 -19.31 16.17 -14.94
N GLU A 283 -18.39 15.22 -15.11
CA GLU A 283 -18.33 13.99 -14.35
C GLU A 283 -18.03 14.23 -12.87
N SER A 284 -17.10 15.12 -12.57
CA SER A 284 -16.69 15.47 -11.20
C SER A 284 -17.87 16.01 -10.40
N ILE A 285 -18.63 16.93 -10.99
CA ILE A 285 -19.90 17.42 -10.42
C ILE A 285 -20.88 16.27 -10.18
N ARG A 286 -21.07 15.39 -11.17
CA ARG A 286 -22.00 14.26 -11.07
C ARG A 286 -21.64 13.29 -9.93
N ILE A 287 -20.35 13.11 -9.67
CA ILE A 287 -19.87 12.15 -8.68
C ILE A 287 -19.45 12.79 -7.34
N GLY A 288 -19.57 14.11 -7.20
CA GLY A 288 -19.28 14.84 -5.98
C GLY A 288 -17.80 14.84 -5.60
N VAL A 289 -16.93 15.00 -6.60
CA VAL A 289 -15.52 15.42 -6.39
C VAL A 289 -15.49 16.92 -6.21
#